data_AF-A0A3M2ADT3-F1
#
_entry.id   AF-A0A3M2ADT3-F1
#
_cell.length_a   1.000
_cell.length_b   1.000
_cell.length_c   1.000
_cell.angle_alpha   90.00
_cell.angle_beta   90.00
_cell.angle_gamma   90.00
#
_symmetry.space_group_name_H-M   'P 1'
#
loop_
_entity.id
_entity.type
_entity.pdbx_description
1 polymer ?
#
loop_
_entity_poly.entity_id
_entity_poly.type
_entity_poly.pdbx_seq_one_letter_code
_entity_poly.pdbx_strand_id
1 'polypeptide(L)'
;SVEITFDTVDTGGVTSVNVSKSGPLPPSGFTIIPADTARYFHIQTTAAIKGPILVCFHYQDSWVRGYEYKLRLLHYDSLSSSWQNITNTPQYPDTLKNVICGQVTSLSPFALAEPCCIGASGNVNADPEDATDVADLTLLVDHLFISFAALPCPDEANINGDPGGTVDISDLTALIDHLFISFTPTAPCQ
;
A
#
# COMPACT_ATOMS: atom_id res chain seq x y z
N SER A 1 -8.70 -11.40 -11.32
CA SER A 1 -8.38 -11.43 -12.77
C SER A 1 -7.94 -10.04 -13.20
N VAL A 2 -7.43 -9.89 -14.43
CA VAL A 2 -6.99 -8.59 -14.98
C VAL A 2 -7.68 -8.37 -16.33
N GLU A 3 -8.26 -7.19 -16.52
CA GLU A 3 -8.88 -6.73 -17.76
C GLU A 3 -8.11 -5.51 -18.28
N ILE A 4 -7.85 -5.50 -19.59
CA ILE A 4 -7.06 -4.46 -20.25
C ILE A 4 -7.84 -4.00 -21.49
N THR A 5 -8.18 -2.72 -21.52
CA THR A 5 -8.92 -2.11 -22.63
C THR A 5 -8.08 -1.01 -23.25
N PHE A 6 -7.76 -1.17 -24.54
CA PHE A 6 -7.07 -0.17 -25.33
C PHE A 6 -8.08 0.78 -25.98
N ASP A 7 -7.83 2.08 -25.91
CA ASP A 7 -8.67 3.07 -26.60
C ASP A 7 -8.57 2.91 -28.12
N THR A 8 -7.34 2.93 -28.67
CA THR A 8 -7.08 2.68 -30.09
C THR A 8 -5.90 1.73 -30.28
N VAL A 9 -6.04 0.78 -31.20
CA VAL A 9 -4.98 -0.14 -31.63
C VAL A 9 -4.71 0.07 -33.11
N ASP A 10 -3.59 0.71 -33.44
CA ASP A 10 -3.17 1.00 -34.82
C ASP A 10 -2.66 -0.27 -35.52
N THR A 11 -1.97 -1.15 -34.79
CA THR A 11 -1.50 -2.45 -35.29
C THR A 11 -1.68 -3.49 -34.21
N GLY A 12 -2.35 -4.60 -34.56
CA GLY A 12 -2.56 -5.72 -33.65
C GLY A 12 -1.26 -6.35 -33.18
N GLY A 13 -1.29 -6.95 -32.00
CA GLY A 13 -0.15 -7.63 -31.40
C GLY A 13 -0.60 -8.58 -30.30
N VAL A 14 0.35 -8.99 -29.46
CA VAL A 14 0.11 -9.90 -28.34
C VAL A 14 0.29 -9.12 -27.05
N THR A 15 -0.70 -9.18 -26.17
CA THR A 15 -0.61 -8.68 -24.80
C THR A 15 -0.41 -9.86 -23.86
N SER A 16 0.58 -9.78 -22.98
CA SER A 16 0.90 -10.81 -21.99
C SER A 16 0.83 -10.23 -20.58
N VAL A 17 0.50 -11.10 -19.63
CA VAL A 17 0.49 -10.78 -18.19
C VAL A 17 1.31 -11.84 -17.48
N ASN A 18 2.38 -11.42 -16.84
CA ASN A 18 3.21 -12.27 -15.98
C ASN A 18 3.08 -11.80 -14.53
N VAL A 19 2.85 -12.74 -13.61
CA VAL A 19 2.73 -12.42 -12.18
C VAL A 19 4.00 -12.86 -11.46
N SER A 20 4.59 -11.95 -10.69
CA SER A 20 5.78 -12.18 -9.87
C SER A 20 5.48 -11.96 -8.39
N LYS A 21 6.21 -12.69 -7.53
CA LYS A 21 6.21 -12.49 -6.07
C LYS A 21 7.21 -11.44 -5.59
N SER A 22 8.07 -10.98 -6.49
CA SER A 22 9.09 -9.97 -6.23
C SER A 22 8.97 -8.82 -7.21
N GLY A 23 9.20 -7.60 -6.73
CA GLY A 23 9.17 -6.39 -7.54
C GLY A 23 9.80 -5.22 -6.80
N PRO A 24 9.65 -3.99 -7.32
CA PRO A 24 10.11 -2.78 -6.66
C PRO A 24 9.50 -2.65 -5.26
N LEU A 25 10.26 -2.07 -4.33
CA LEU A 25 9.78 -1.78 -2.98
C LEU A 25 8.54 -0.88 -3.04
N PRO A 26 7.52 -1.14 -2.21
CA PRO A 26 6.35 -0.28 -2.15
C PRO A 26 6.73 1.13 -1.66
N PRO A 27 5.92 2.15 -1.99
CA PRO A 27 6.06 3.47 -1.38
C PRO A 27 5.91 3.41 0.14
N SER A 28 6.54 4.34 0.85
CA SER A 28 6.30 4.53 2.29
C SER A 28 4.80 4.70 2.56
N GLY A 29 4.32 4.11 3.64
CA GLY A 29 2.90 4.15 4.01
C GLY A 29 2.03 3.11 3.30
N PHE A 30 2.59 2.27 2.42
CA PHE A 30 1.83 1.28 1.66
C PHE A 30 2.43 -0.12 1.73
N THR A 31 1.56 -1.12 1.71
CA THR A 31 1.94 -2.53 1.54
C THR A 31 1.30 -3.10 0.28
N ILE A 32 2.02 -3.96 -0.44
CA ILE A 32 1.47 -4.65 -1.62
C ILE A 32 0.60 -5.80 -1.16
N ILE A 33 -0.61 -5.89 -1.70
CA ILE A 33 -1.55 -6.96 -1.36
C ILE A 33 -1.52 -8.11 -2.39
N PRO A 34 -1.75 -9.36 -1.95
CA PRO A 34 -1.87 -9.80 -0.56
C PRO A 34 -0.51 -9.74 0.17
N ALA A 35 -0.48 -9.35 1.44
CA ALA A 35 0.76 -9.14 2.19
C ALA A 35 1.64 -10.42 2.34
N ASP A 36 1.02 -11.61 2.39
CA ASP A 36 1.71 -12.90 2.50
C ASP A 36 2.31 -13.39 1.17
N THR A 37 1.74 -12.94 0.05
CA THR A 37 2.06 -13.40 -1.29
C THR A 37 1.98 -12.25 -2.29
N ALA A 38 2.76 -11.20 -2.03
CA ALA A 38 2.78 -9.97 -2.84
C ALA A 38 2.72 -10.25 -4.34
N ARG A 39 1.88 -9.52 -5.07
CA ARG A 39 1.64 -9.76 -6.51
C ARG A 39 2.00 -8.54 -7.34
N TYR A 40 2.99 -8.74 -8.22
CA TYR A 40 3.40 -7.77 -9.22
C TYR A 40 2.98 -8.27 -10.60
N PHE A 41 2.16 -7.49 -11.29
CA PHE A 41 1.62 -7.81 -12.60
C PHE A 41 2.42 -7.11 -13.68
N HIS A 42 3.33 -7.85 -14.31
CA HIS A 42 4.10 -7.39 -15.46
C HIS A 42 3.25 -7.56 -16.71
N ILE A 43 2.63 -6.47 -17.14
CA ILE A 43 1.83 -6.42 -18.36
C ILE A 43 2.69 -5.84 -19.47
N GLN A 44 2.69 -6.46 -20.64
CA GLN A 44 3.39 -5.98 -21.83
C GLN A 44 2.55 -6.22 -23.08
N THR A 45 2.73 -5.41 -24.11
CA THR A 45 2.08 -5.62 -25.41
C THR A 45 3.04 -5.35 -26.56
N THR A 46 2.90 -6.10 -27.64
CA THR A 46 3.55 -5.79 -28.94
C THR A 46 2.63 -5.02 -29.89
N ALA A 47 1.38 -4.78 -29.49
CA ALA A 47 0.44 -3.99 -30.28
C ALA A 47 0.89 -2.51 -30.34
N ALA A 48 0.73 -1.89 -31.49
CA ALA A 48 0.90 -0.44 -31.61
C ALA A 48 -0.39 0.23 -31.11
N ILE A 49 -0.28 0.93 -29.99
CA ILE A 49 -1.42 1.54 -29.30
C ILE A 49 -1.35 3.06 -29.37
N LYS A 50 -2.51 3.70 -29.39
CA LYS A 50 -2.64 5.15 -29.31
C LYS A 50 -3.71 5.51 -28.29
N GLY A 51 -3.41 6.49 -27.46
CA GLY A 51 -4.31 6.92 -26.39
C GLY A 51 -4.14 6.13 -25.09
N PRO A 52 -5.01 6.37 -24.11
CA PRO A 52 -4.94 5.74 -22.80
C PRO A 52 -5.34 4.26 -22.85
N ILE A 53 -4.83 3.50 -21.89
CA ILE A 53 -5.17 2.11 -21.61
C ILE A 53 -5.89 2.10 -20.28
N LEU A 54 -7.08 1.49 -20.24
CA LEU A 54 -7.77 1.21 -18.98
C LEU A 54 -7.35 -0.18 -18.50
N VAL A 55 -6.77 -0.24 -17.30
CA VAL A 55 -6.39 -1.51 -16.66
C VAL A 55 -7.24 -1.69 -15.42
N CYS A 56 -7.94 -2.82 -15.33
CA CYS A 56 -8.85 -3.17 -14.26
C CYS A 56 -8.43 -4.47 -13.60
N PHE A 57 -8.33 -4.45 -12.28
CA PHE A 57 -8.00 -5.60 -11.45
C PHE A 57 -9.19 -6.01 -10.61
N HIS A 58 -9.55 -7.29 -10.69
CA HIS A 58 -10.47 -7.92 -9.75
C HIS A 58 -9.66 -8.50 -8.59
N TYR A 59 -10.01 -8.11 -7.36
CA TYR A 59 -9.39 -8.56 -6.12
C TYR A 59 -10.34 -9.44 -5.28
N GLN A 60 -9.81 -10.02 -4.21
CA GLN A 60 -10.59 -10.77 -3.23
C GLN A 60 -10.55 -10.05 -1.88
N ASP A 61 -11.66 -10.04 -1.16
CA ASP A 61 -11.78 -9.39 0.16
C ASP A 61 -10.72 -9.94 1.13
N SER A 62 -10.43 -11.24 1.06
CA SER A 62 -9.41 -11.90 1.88
C SER A 62 -7.98 -11.40 1.65
N TRP A 63 -7.73 -10.62 0.59
CA TRP A 63 -6.42 -10.02 0.33
C TRP A 63 -6.23 -8.68 1.03
N VAL A 64 -7.33 -8.04 1.42
CA VAL A 64 -7.38 -6.70 1.99
C VAL A 64 -7.47 -6.85 3.50
N ARG A 65 -6.53 -6.27 4.23
CA ARG A 65 -6.58 -6.26 5.71
C ARG A 65 -7.29 -5.01 6.20
N GLY A 66 -7.03 -3.89 5.53
CA GLY A 66 -7.62 -2.60 5.88
C GLY A 66 -8.99 -2.40 5.25
N TYR A 67 -9.23 -1.17 4.80
CA TYR A 67 -10.49 -0.81 4.16
C TYR A 67 -10.36 -0.80 2.64
N GLU A 68 -11.26 -1.49 1.95
CA GLU A 68 -11.25 -1.59 0.49
C GLU A 68 -11.27 -0.22 -0.21
N TYR A 69 -12.00 0.76 0.34
CA TYR A 69 -12.04 2.12 -0.22
C TYR A 69 -10.69 2.85 -0.16
N LYS A 70 -9.74 2.38 0.65
CA LYS A 70 -8.36 2.89 0.72
C LYS A 70 -7.41 2.16 -0.24
N LEU A 71 -7.86 1.13 -0.96
CA LEU A 71 -7.04 0.45 -1.95
C LEU A 71 -6.53 1.41 -3.04
N ARG A 72 -5.33 1.13 -3.50
CA ARG A 72 -4.65 1.84 -4.58
C ARG A 72 -4.14 0.85 -5.61
N LEU A 73 -4.42 1.14 -6.88
CA LEU A 73 -3.73 0.54 -8.00
C LEU A 73 -2.49 1.38 -8.29
N LEU A 74 -1.33 0.76 -8.12
CA LEU A 74 -0.03 1.38 -8.37
C LEU A 74 0.50 0.92 -9.72
N HIS A 75 1.11 1.85 -10.45
CA HIS A 75 1.82 1.64 -11.70
C HIS A 75 3.28 2.08 -11.52
N TYR A 76 4.22 1.17 -11.74
CA TYR A 76 5.63 1.47 -11.60
C TYR A 76 6.18 2.11 -12.88
N ASP A 77 6.69 3.34 -12.78
CA ASP A 77 7.44 3.98 -13.86
C ASP A 77 8.92 3.66 -13.73
N SER A 78 9.42 2.81 -14.64
CA SER A 78 10.83 2.40 -14.68
C SER A 78 11.81 3.53 -15.01
N LEU A 79 11.35 4.62 -15.62
CA LEU A 79 12.21 5.76 -15.96
C LEU A 79 12.51 6.61 -14.73
N SER A 80 11.48 6.88 -13.92
CA SER A 80 11.62 7.61 -12.66
C SER A 80 11.90 6.71 -11.45
N SER A 81 11.89 5.39 -11.64
CA SER A 81 12.02 4.38 -10.58
C SER A 81 11.02 4.58 -9.43
N SER A 82 9.79 5.00 -9.76
CA SER A 82 8.79 5.40 -8.77
C SER A 82 7.41 4.77 -9.05
N TRP A 83 6.66 4.52 -7.97
CA TRP A 83 5.26 4.12 -8.08
C TRP A 83 4.36 5.33 -8.25
N GLN A 84 3.42 5.21 -9.18
CA GLN A 84 2.36 6.19 -9.40
C GLN A 84 1.03 5.56 -9.00
N ASN A 85 0.27 6.22 -8.13
CA ASN A 85 -1.10 5.83 -7.87
C ASN A 85 -1.98 6.23 -9.05
N ILE A 86 -2.56 5.25 -9.73
CA ILE A 86 -3.39 5.43 -10.91
C ILE A 86 -4.89 5.22 -10.63
N THR A 87 -5.27 5.10 -9.36
CA THR A 87 -6.68 5.06 -8.90
C THR A 87 -7.28 6.47 -8.96
N ASN A 88 -7.32 7.05 -10.16
CA ASN A 88 -7.64 8.45 -10.42
C ASN A 88 -9.09 8.66 -10.87
N THR A 89 -9.86 7.59 -10.95
CA THR A 89 -11.23 7.59 -11.45
C THR A 89 -12.20 7.46 -10.27
N PRO A 90 -13.14 8.40 -10.07
CA PRO A 90 -13.98 8.47 -8.86
C PRO A 90 -14.81 7.22 -8.53
N GLN A 91 -15.05 6.37 -9.52
CA GLN A 91 -15.82 5.14 -9.38
C GLN A 91 -15.01 3.98 -8.79
N TYR A 92 -13.69 4.13 -8.63
CA TYR A 92 -12.82 3.09 -8.12
C TYR A 92 -12.14 3.50 -6.81
N PRO A 93 -11.88 2.55 -5.90
CA PRO A 93 -12.27 1.12 -5.99
C PRO A 93 -13.79 0.91 -5.88
N ASP A 94 -14.34 0.01 -6.69
CA ASP A 94 -15.73 -0.46 -6.60
C ASP A 94 -15.74 -1.62 -5.59
N THR A 95 -16.09 -1.30 -4.34
CA THR A 95 -16.12 -2.24 -3.20
C THR A 95 -17.33 -3.18 -3.22
N LEU A 96 -18.23 -3.04 -4.19
CA LEU A 96 -19.35 -3.98 -4.36
C LEU A 96 -19.02 -5.05 -5.40
N LYS A 97 -18.17 -4.72 -6.38
CA LYS A 97 -17.73 -5.64 -7.44
C LYS A 97 -16.30 -6.15 -7.26
N ASN A 98 -15.60 -5.68 -6.24
CA ASN A 98 -14.21 -5.98 -5.95
C ASN A 98 -13.29 -5.69 -7.15
N VAL A 99 -13.48 -4.51 -7.73
CA VAL A 99 -12.72 -4.04 -8.89
C VAL A 99 -12.04 -2.71 -8.59
N ILE A 100 -10.78 -2.60 -8.99
CA ILE A 100 -10.03 -1.35 -9.00
C ILE A 100 -9.42 -1.13 -10.38
N CYS A 101 -9.57 0.07 -10.94
CA CYS A 101 -9.03 0.40 -12.24
C CYS A 101 -8.25 1.71 -12.25
N GLY A 102 -7.42 1.86 -13.27
CA GLY A 102 -6.70 3.10 -13.57
C GLY A 102 -6.39 3.25 -15.05
N GLN A 103 -6.21 4.50 -15.48
CA GLN A 103 -5.81 4.83 -16.84
C GLN A 103 -4.31 5.12 -16.92
N VAL A 104 -3.64 4.52 -17.90
CA VAL A 104 -2.19 4.66 -18.14
C VAL A 104 -1.89 4.84 -19.63
N THR A 105 -0.69 5.31 -19.94
CA THR A 105 -0.18 5.41 -21.33
C THR A 105 0.95 4.42 -21.61
N SER A 106 1.39 3.68 -20.59
CA SER A 106 2.40 2.63 -20.68
C SER A 106 1.99 1.42 -19.84
N LEU A 107 2.62 0.28 -20.11
CA LEU A 107 2.43 -0.96 -19.35
C LEU A 107 3.75 -1.30 -18.66
N SER A 108 3.73 -1.41 -17.34
CA SER A 108 4.90 -1.59 -16.49
C SER A 108 4.38 -1.94 -15.08
N PRO A 109 5.12 -2.67 -14.22
CA PRO A 109 4.46 -3.57 -13.29
C PRO A 109 3.42 -2.84 -12.46
N PHE A 110 2.25 -3.45 -12.40
CA PHE A 110 1.13 -2.99 -11.60
C PHE A 110 1.12 -3.78 -10.31
N ALA A 111 0.69 -3.14 -9.24
CA ALA A 111 0.44 -3.80 -7.98
C ALA A 111 -0.77 -3.15 -7.30
N LEU A 112 -1.54 -3.96 -6.58
CA LEU A 112 -2.54 -3.41 -5.66
C LEU A 112 -1.84 -3.16 -4.34
N ALA A 113 -2.15 -2.05 -3.71
CA ALA A 113 -1.62 -1.67 -2.42
C ALA A 113 -2.72 -1.16 -1.51
N GLU A 114 -2.53 -1.34 -0.21
CA GLU A 114 -3.31 -0.72 0.85
C GLU A 114 -2.37 0.08 1.77
N PRO A 115 -2.89 1.06 2.54
CA PRO A 115 -2.11 1.70 3.57
C PRO A 115 -1.52 0.66 4.53
N CYS A 116 -0.27 0.85 4.96
CA CYS A 116 0.38 -0.12 5.86
C CYS A 116 -0.20 -0.09 7.28
N CYS A 117 -0.77 1.04 7.71
CA CYS A 117 -1.43 1.21 9.00
C CYS A 117 -2.94 1.04 8.86
N ILE A 118 -3.56 0.28 9.77
CA ILE A 118 -4.98 -0.07 9.70
C ILE A 118 -5.72 0.39 10.96
N GLY A 119 -6.68 1.30 10.77
CA GLY A 119 -7.52 1.78 11.87
C GLY A 119 -6.76 2.74 12.79
N ALA A 120 -6.10 2.23 13.82
CA ALA A 120 -5.37 3.00 14.83
C ALA A 120 -3.87 2.66 14.78
N SER A 121 -3.02 3.63 15.09
CA SER A 121 -1.59 3.41 15.23
C SER A 121 -1.27 2.60 16.50
N GLY A 122 -0.09 2.01 16.59
CA GLY A 122 0.37 1.28 17.76
C GLY A 122 1.05 -0.05 17.46
N ASN A 123 0.75 -0.67 16.32
CA ASN A 123 1.36 -1.91 15.88
C ASN A 123 2.69 -1.62 15.14
N VAL A 124 3.63 -1.00 15.86
CA VAL A 124 4.92 -0.55 15.33
C VAL A 124 5.73 -1.71 14.75
N ASN A 125 5.58 -2.91 15.31
CA ASN A 125 6.32 -4.10 14.89
C ASN A 125 5.67 -4.89 13.73
N ALA A 126 4.51 -4.44 13.24
CA ALA A 126 3.74 -5.08 12.17
C ALA A 126 3.33 -6.53 12.50
N ASP A 127 2.92 -6.76 13.75
CA ASP A 127 2.33 -8.02 14.19
C ASP A 127 1.09 -8.35 13.34
N PRO A 128 0.92 -9.61 12.88
CA PRO A 128 -0.22 -9.99 12.04
C PRO A 128 -1.60 -9.89 12.70
N GLU A 129 -1.68 -9.88 14.03
CA GLU A 129 -2.93 -9.73 14.78
C GLU A 129 -3.31 -8.26 15.02
N ASP A 130 -2.46 -7.32 14.57
CA ASP A 130 -2.66 -5.89 14.72
C ASP A 130 -2.73 -5.45 16.20
N ALA A 131 -1.93 -6.13 17.04
CA ALA A 131 -1.89 -5.89 18.47
C ALA A 131 -0.91 -4.75 18.82
N THR A 132 -1.35 -3.86 19.72
CA THR A 132 -0.49 -2.84 20.32
C THR A 132 -0.03 -3.31 21.70
N ASP A 133 1.24 -3.70 21.83
CA ASP A 133 1.81 -4.25 23.06
C ASP A 133 3.26 -3.81 23.35
N VAL A 134 3.92 -4.52 24.28
CA VAL A 134 5.29 -4.18 24.75
C VAL A 134 6.36 -4.46 23.69
N ALA A 135 6.09 -5.34 22.73
CA ALA A 135 6.99 -5.57 21.61
C ALA A 135 7.02 -4.35 20.68
N ASP A 136 5.90 -3.66 20.47
CA ASP A 136 5.86 -2.37 19.75
C ASP A 136 6.66 -1.29 20.46
N LEU A 137 6.50 -1.20 21.78
CA LEU A 137 7.29 -0.29 22.60
C LEU A 137 8.78 -0.55 22.45
N THR A 138 9.18 -1.83 22.47
CA THR A 138 10.59 -2.23 22.33
C THR A 138 11.14 -1.83 20.97
N LEU A 139 10.37 -2.04 19.90
CA LEU A 139 10.79 -1.66 18.55
C LEU A 139 10.87 -0.14 18.38
N LEU A 140 9.91 0.61 18.94
CA LEU A 140 9.92 2.07 18.88
C LEU A 140 11.13 2.65 19.63
N VAL A 141 11.49 2.08 20.78
CA VAL A 141 12.72 2.45 21.50
C VAL A 141 13.97 2.14 20.68
N ASP A 142 14.03 0.98 20.03
CA ASP A 142 15.16 0.61 19.18
C ASP A 142 15.34 1.58 18.00
N HIS A 143 14.24 1.94 17.35
CA HIS A 143 14.21 2.93 16.28
C HIS A 143 14.67 4.33 16.75
N LEU A 144 14.22 4.79 17.92
CA LEU A 144 14.51 6.15 18.37
C LEU A 144 15.89 6.32 19.03
N PHE A 145 16.45 5.28 19.64
CA PHE A 145 17.60 5.44 20.53
C PHE A 145 18.75 4.45 20.35
N ILE A 146 18.51 3.28 19.75
CA ILE A 146 19.51 2.19 19.76
C ILE A 146 20.09 1.98 18.37
N SER A 147 19.30 1.43 17.45
CA SER A 147 19.78 1.01 16.14
C SER A 147 19.44 2.01 15.04
N PHE A 148 18.38 2.80 15.24
CA PHE A 148 17.79 3.64 14.19
C PHE A 148 17.34 2.84 12.96
N ALA A 149 17.01 1.56 13.15
CA ALA A 149 16.45 0.72 12.10
C ALA A 149 15.15 1.33 11.57
N ALA A 150 14.97 1.32 10.25
CA ALA A 150 13.76 1.83 9.64
C ALA A 150 12.53 1.01 10.07
N LEU A 151 11.45 1.70 10.39
CA LEU A 151 10.20 1.07 10.79
C LEU A 151 9.49 0.43 9.59
N PRO A 152 8.78 -0.69 9.77
CA PRO A 152 7.99 -1.32 8.71
C PRO A 152 6.90 -0.39 8.17
N CYS A 153 6.24 0.35 9.06
CA CYS A 153 5.20 1.32 8.75
C CYS A 153 5.35 2.53 9.67
N PRO A 154 5.90 3.66 9.18
CA PRO A 154 6.02 4.88 10.00
C PRO A 154 4.67 5.39 10.52
N ASP A 155 3.60 5.24 9.75
CA ASP A 155 2.24 5.66 10.13
C ASP A 155 1.74 4.90 11.38
N GLU A 156 2.18 3.66 11.61
CA GLU A 156 1.88 2.89 12.85
C GLU A 156 2.60 3.45 14.08
N ALA A 157 3.65 4.25 13.90
CA ALA A 157 4.45 4.81 14.98
C ALA A 157 4.15 6.29 15.25
N ASN A 158 3.23 6.91 14.49
CA ASN A 158 2.66 8.23 14.82
C ASN A 158 1.53 8.06 15.86
N ILE A 159 1.91 7.67 17.07
CA ILE A 159 1.00 7.27 18.15
C ILE A 159 0.18 8.45 18.65
N ASN A 160 0.80 9.63 18.71
CA ASN A 160 0.14 10.85 19.17
C ASN A 160 -0.74 11.52 18.10
N GLY A 161 -0.65 11.05 16.85
CA GLY A 161 -1.41 11.61 15.74
C GLY A 161 -0.98 13.02 15.38
N ASP A 162 0.33 13.31 15.37
CA ASP A 162 0.80 14.59 14.88
C ASP A 162 0.54 14.72 13.36
N PRO A 163 0.18 15.92 12.86
CA PRO A 163 -0.06 16.12 11.42
C PRO A 163 1.20 16.06 10.55
N GLY A 164 2.39 16.02 11.18
CA GLY A 164 3.67 15.96 10.47
C GLY A 164 4.10 14.54 10.11
N GLY A 165 3.45 13.52 10.69
CA GLY A 165 3.86 12.12 10.61
C GLY A 165 5.24 11.87 11.23
N THR A 166 5.67 12.70 12.18
CA THR A 166 7.03 12.61 12.72
C THR A 166 7.07 11.66 13.89
N VAL A 167 7.78 10.54 13.72
CA VAL A 167 7.96 9.56 14.79
C VAL A 167 9.05 10.05 15.76
N ASP A 168 8.65 10.43 16.98
CA ASP A 168 9.56 10.95 18.01
C ASP A 168 9.26 10.50 19.46
N ILE A 169 9.92 11.13 20.45
CA ILE A 169 9.75 10.82 21.88
C ILE A 169 8.30 11.02 22.37
N SER A 170 7.53 11.88 21.71
CA SER A 170 6.13 12.16 22.01
C SER A 170 5.26 10.95 21.67
N ASP A 171 5.57 10.24 20.58
CA ASP A 171 4.93 8.98 20.23
C ASP A 171 5.28 7.87 21.22
N LEU A 172 6.56 7.79 21.61
CA LEU A 172 6.99 6.85 22.64
C LEU A 172 6.24 7.11 23.95
N THR A 173 6.09 8.37 24.34
CA THR A 173 5.36 8.74 25.56
C THR A 173 3.88 8.40 25.44
N ALA A 174 3.26 8.63 24.28
CA ALA A 174 1.87 8.27 24.01
C ALA A 174 1.65 6.75 24.05
N LEU A 175 2.60 5.97 23.52
CA LEU A 175 2.54 4.50 23.56
C LEU A 175 2.67 3.96 24.99
N ILE A 176 3.55 4.53 25.80
CA ILE A 176 3.67 4.18 27.22
C ILE A 176 2.38 4.51 27.97
N ASP A 177 1.77 5.67 27.68
CA ASP A 177 0.51 6.07 28.30
C ASP A 177 -0.64 5.11 27.95
N HIS A 178 -0.72 4.71 26.68
CA HIS A 178 -1.67 3.73 26.17
C HIS A 178 -1.49 2.34 26.82
N LEU A 179 -0.25 1.88 27.02
CA LEU A 179 0.02 0.52 27.51
C LEU A 179 -0.04 0.39 29.03
N PHE A 180 0.32 1.43 29.79
CA PHE A 180 0.63 1.28 31.22
C PHE A 180 0.06 2.33 32.15
N ILE A 181 -0.30 3.53 31.68
CA ILE A 181 -0.63 4.64 32.57
C ILE A 181 -2.14 4.88 32.59
N SER A 182 -2.69 5.42 31.51
CA SER A 182 -4.09 5.83 31.46
C SER A 182 -4.91 5.05 30.44
N PHE A 183 -4.26 4.26 29.58
CA PHE A 183 -4.91 3.52 28.51
C PHE A 183 -5.64 4.43 27.51
N THR A 184 -5.13 5.66 27.32
CA THR A 184 -5.62 6.57 26.27
C THR A 184 -5.54 5.87 24.92
N PRO A 185 -6.64 5.82 24.13
CA PRO A 185 -6.59 5.26 22.79
C PRO A 185 -5.55 5.97 21.92
N THR A 186 -4.83 5.20 21.10
CA THR A 186 -3.88 5.73 20.13
C THR A 186 -4.59 6.49 19.01
N ALA A 187 -3.85 7.34 18.29
CA ALA A 187 -4.39 8.09 17.18
C ALA A 187 -4.82 7.18 16.02
N PRO A 188 -5.78 7.60 15.18
CA PRO A 188 -6.04 6.94 13.91
C PRO A 188 -4.82 6.96 13.00
N CYS A 189 -4.66 5.95 12.16
CA CYS A 189 -3.63 5.89 11.12
C CYS A 189 -3.69 7.11 10.19
N GLN A 190 -2.56 7.80 10.01
CA GLN A 190 -2.46 9.02 9.20
C GLN A 190 -1.03 9.33 8.74
#